data_AF-A0A8K0W0A9-F1
#
_entry.id   AF-A0A8K0W0A9-F1
#
_cell.length_a   1.000
_cell.length_b   1.000
_cell.length_c   1.000
_cell.angle_alpha   90.00
_cell.angle_beta   90.00
_cell.angle_gamma   90.00
#
_symmetry.space_group_name_H-M   'P 1'
#
loop_
_entity.id
_entity.type
_entity.pdbx_description
1 polymer ?
#
loop_
_entity_poly.entity_id
_entity_poly.type
_entity_poly.pdbx_seq_one_letter_code
_entity_poly.pdbx_strand_id
1 'polypeptide(L)'
;MSLAYLNPTFVHRAARPRVRPEARSPKSRPGTPSVSHTYPKSLPQSSIGIPEQAFTHAPIDLQNNSIRLLEVLPADPKDPNGIIQCRIRHDTTAAVYTCLSYVWGVEDPLRKRMVLINGKSF
;
A
#
# COMPACT_ATOMS: atom_id res chain seq x y z
N MET A 1 -16.83 -21.76 -1.88
CA MET A 1 -16.81 -21.12 -3.21
C MET A 1 -15.51 -20.36 -3.34
N SER A 2 -14.70 -20.78 -4.31
CA SER A 2 -13.36 -20.29 -4.62
C SER A 2 -13.46 -18.99 -5.41
N LEU A 3 -12.53 -18.06 -5.17
CA LEU A 3 -11.66 -17.48 -6.21
C LEU A 3 -10.68 -16.50 -5.55
N ALA A 4 -9.48 -17.00 -5.26
CA ALA A 4 -8.30 -16.19 -5.04
C ALA A 4 -7.72 -15.81 -6.41
N TYR A 5 -7.56 -14.52 -6.69
CA TYR A 5 -6.74 -14.05 -7.80
C TYR A 5 -5.53 -13.32 -7.26
N LEU A 6 -4.42 -14.04 -7.16
CA LEU A 6 -3.07 -13.47 -7.10
C LEU A 6 -2.32 -13.97 -8.32
N ASN A 7 -2.01 -13.06 -9.24
CA ASN A 7 -1.20 -13.30 -10.43
C ASN A 7 0.28 -13.49 -10.03
N PRO A 8 0.94 -14.62 -10.34
CA PRO A 8 2.36 -14.80 -10.09
C PRO A 8 3.15 -14.68 -11.39
N THR A 9 3.78 -13.54 -11.65
CA THR A 9 4.84 -13.48 -12.68
C THR A 9 6.19 -13.66 -12.00
N PHE A 10 6.61 -14.91 -11.87
CA PHE A 10 7.90 -15.32 -11.35
C PHE A 10 8.92 -15.25 -12.49
N VAL A 11 9.95 -14.40 -12.37
CA VAL A 11 11.10 -14.43 -13.29
C VAL A 11 12.37 -14.54 -12.46
N HIS A 12 12.93 -15.76 -12.41
CA HIS A 12 14.31 -15.98 -11.99
C HIS A 12 15.24 -15.32 -13.01
N ARG A 13 16.14 -14.43 -12.57
CA ARG A 13 17.32 -14.10 -13.37
C ARG A 13 18.57 -14.00 -12.51
N ALA A 14 19.50 -14.89 -12.82
CA ALA A 14 20.82 -15.03 -12.21
C ALA A 14 21.65 -13.74 -12.33
N ALA A 15 22.39 -13.45 -11.26
CA ALA A 15 23.35 -12.35 -11.20
C ALA A 15 24.47 -12.56 -12.24
N ARG A 16 24.71 -11.55 -13.10
CA ARG A 16 25.93 -11.43 -13.88
C ARG A 16 26.76 -10.26 -13.33
N PRO A 17 28.10 -10.36 -13.27
CA PRO A 17 28.96 -9.28 -12.80
C PRO A 17 28.99 -8.14 -13.83
N ARG A 18 28.86 -6.89 -13.36
CA ARG A 18 28.95 -5.70 -14.22
C ARG A 18 30.36 -5.13 -14.23
N VAL A 19 30.95 -5.16 -15.43
CA VAL A 19 32.12 -4.41 -15.88
C VAL A 19 31.84 -2.90 -15.79
N ARG A 20 32.81 -2.11 -15.33
CA ARG A 20 32.76 -0.63 -15.31
C ARG A 20 32.73 -0.07 -16.75
N PRO A 21 31.84 0.86 -17.09
CA PRO A 21 31.98 1.67 -18.30
C PRO A 21 32.64 3.03 -18.01
N GLU A 22 33.55 3.41 -18.91
CA GLU A 22 34.21 4.71 -19.02
C GLU A 22 33.23 5.90 -19.09
N ALA A 23 33.70 7.03 -18.58
CA ALA A 23 33.05 8.34 -18.64
C ALA A 23 32.96 8.85 -20.10
N ARG A 24 31.75 9.24 -20.52
CA ARG A 24 31.53 10.05 -21.74
C ARG A 24 30.90 11.39 -21.38
N SER A 25 31.49 12.45 -21.92
CA SER A 25 31.11 13.87 -21.76
C SER A 25 29.67 14.21 -22.19
N PRO A 26 29.11 15.34 -21.69
CA PRO A 26 27.69 15.65 -21.84
C PRO A 26 27.35 16.22 -23.21
N LYS A 27 26.36 15.63 -23.89
CA LYS A 27 25.68 16.23 -25.05
C LYS A 27 24.42 16.97 -24.58
N SER A 28 24.33 18.22 -24.99
CA SER A 28 23.23 19.16 -24.80
C SER A 28 21.89 18.60 -25.31
N ARG A 29 20.81 18.76 -24.53
CA ARG A 29 19.43 18.42 -24.93
C ARG A 29 18.69 19.68 -25.41
N PRO A 30 17.91 19.60 -26.50
CA PRO A 30 16.97 20.66 -26.90
C PRO A 30 15.74 20.70 -25.98
N GLY A 31 15.18 21.89 -25.79
CA GLY A 31 14.08 22.19 -24.86
C GLY A 31 12.77 21.47 -25.19
N THR A 32 12.08 21.03 -24.13
CA THR A 32 10.72 20.48 -24.17
C THR A 32 9.69 21.61 -24.16
N PRO A 33 8.63 21.56 -24.99
CA PRO A 33 7.51 22.49 -24.88
C PRO A 33 6.68 22.17 -23.62
N SER A 34 6.43 23.21 -22.82
CA SER A 34 5.57 23.17 -21.64
C SER A 34 4.11 23.12 -22.08
N VAL A 35 3.45 21.97 -21.86
CA VAL A 35 2.00 21.82 -22.09
C VAL A 35 1.30 21.95 -20.74
N SER A 36 0.69 23.10 -20.49
CA SER A 36 -0.18 23.37 -19.35
C SER A 36 -1.49 22.57 -19.48
N HIS A 37 -1.54 21.40 -18.84
CA HIS A 37 -2.79 20.67 -18.62
C HIS A 37 -3.56 21.30 -17.46
N THR A 38 -4.59 22.08 -17.79
CA THR A 38 -5.58 22.54 -16.82
C THR A 38 -6.50 21.36 -16.48
N TYR A 39 -6.36 20.79 -15.28
CA TYR A 39 -7.31 19.80 -14.80
C TYR A 39 -8.60 20.51 -14.34
N PRO A 40 -9.80 20.05 -14.77
CA PRO A 40 -11.05 20.63 -14.31
C PRO A 40 -11.26 20.41 -12.80
N LYS A 41 -11.84 21.42 -12.17
CA LYS A 41 -12.21 21.47 -10.75
C LYS A 41 -12.99 20.22 -10.33
N SER A 42 -12.61 19.71 -9.17
CA SER A 42 -13.13 18.55 -8.44
C SER A 42 -14.65 18.38 -8.49
N LEU A 43 -15.08 17.14 -8.72
CA LEU A 43 -16.44 16.64 -8.55
C LEU A 43 -16.95 16.82 -7.09
N PRO A 44 -18.27 16.93 -6.88
CA PRO A 44 -18.85 17.10 -5.55
C PRO A 44 -18.56 15.87 -4.68
N GLN A 45 -17.85 16.07 -3.57
CA GLN A 45 -17.61 15.06 -2.55
C GLN A 45 -18.92 14.81 -1.80
N SER A 46 -19.64 13.74 -2.17
CA SER A 46 -20.68 13.19 -1.31
C SER A 46 -20.00 12.71 -0.02
N SER A 47 -20.32 13.36 1.10
CA SER A 47 -19.79 13.03 2.42
C SER A 47 -20.38 11.71 2.92
N ILE A 48 -19.87 10.61 2.39
CA ILE A 48 -19.96 9.31 3.04
C ILE A 48 -19.14 9.45 4.31
N GLY A 49 -19.76 9.25 5.48
CA GLY A 49 -19.17 9.49 6.80
C GLY A 49 -17.86 8.73 6.98
N ILE A 50 -16.76 9.40 6.64
CA ILE A 50 -15.43 8.95 7.02
C ILE A 50 -15.39 9.08 8.54
N PRO A 51 -15.00 8.02 9.28
CA PRO A 51 -14.74 8.18 10.70
C PRO A 51 -13.73 9.32 10.89
N GLU A 52 -14.20 10.41 11.51
CA GLU A 52 -13.44 11.66 11.66
C GLU A 52 -12.12 11.47 12.44
N GLN A 53 -12.02 10.38 13.19
CA GLN A 53 -10.85 10.10 14.00
C GLN A 53 -9.76 9.39 13.20
N ALA A 54 -8.63 10.08 13.04
CA ALA A 54 -7.40 9.49 12.54
C ALA A 54 -6.87 8.41 13.51
N PHE A 55 -6.37 7.32 12.95
CA PHE A 55 -5.73 6.26 13.69
C PHE A 55 -4.39 6.74 14.26
N THR A 56 -4.07 6.34 15.48
CA THR A 56 -2.77 6.63 16.11
C THR A 56 -2.21 5.34 16.69
N HIS A 57 -0.96 5.03 16.35
CA HIS A 57 -0.29 3.85 16.88
C HIS A 57 0.05 4.05 18.36
N ALA A 58 -0.39 3.12 19.20
CA ALA A 58 0.13 2.99 20.56
C ALA A 58 1.58 2.46 20.50
N PRO A 59 2.53 3.00 21.31
CA PRO A 59 3.91 2.51 21.37
C PRO A 59 4.01 0.99 21.54
N ILE A 60 5.10 0.40 21.05
CA ILE A 60 5.34 -1.03 21.24
C ILE A 60 6.10 -1.23 22.54
N ASP A 61 5.75 -2.26 23.30
CA ASP A 61 6.49 -2.61 24.51
C ASP A 61 7.80 -3.32 24.13
N LEU A 62 8.91 -2.61 24.36
CA LEU A 62 10.26 -3.06 24.03
C LEU A 62 10.83 -4.06 25.03
N GLN A 63 10.18 -4.27 26.19
CA GLN A 63 10.67 -5.19 27.23
C GLN A 63 10.22 -6.65 26.98
N ASN A 64 9.13 -6.86 26.24
CA ASN A 64 8.43 -8.15 26.19
C ASN A 64 8.40 -8.82 24.80
N ASN A 65 9.46 -8.70 23.99
CA ASN A 65 9.50 -9.26 22.62
C ASN A 65 8.19 -8.99 21.84
N SER A 66 7.67 -7.77 22.00
CA SER A 66 6.34 -7.45 21.49
C SER A 66 6.38 -7.18 19.99
N ILE A 67 5.31 -7.55 19.31
CA ILE A 67 5.03 -7.28 17.90
C ILE A 67 3.64 -6.64 17.76
N ARG A 68 3.40 -5.97 16.63
CA ARG A 68 2.05 -5.57 16.23
C ARG A 68 1.60 -6.48 15.10
N LEU A 69 0.45 -7.12 15.28
CA LEU A 69 -0.17 -7.94 14.25
C LEU A 69 -1.29 -7.13 13.60
N LEU A 70 -1.22 -7.00 12.28
CA LEU A 70 -2.26 -6.43 11.44
C LEU A 70 -3.04 -7.56 10.78
N GLU A 71 -4.34 -7.59 11.01
CA GLU A 71 -5.27 -8.55 10.44
C GLU A 71 -6.18 -7.82 9.45
N VAL A 72 -6.26 -8.33 8.22
CA VAL A 72 -7.23 -7.87 7.24
C VAL A 72 -8.53 -8.63 7.48
N LEU A 73 -9.60 -7.89 7.79
CA LEU A 73 -10.91 -8.46 8.05
C LEU A 73 -11.62 -8.81 6.73
N PRO A 74 -12.58 -9.75 6.75
CA PRO A 74 -13.40 -10.04 5.57
C PRO A 74 -14.06 -8.78 5.02
N ALA A 75 -14.08 -8.65 3.70
CA ALA A 75 -14.77 -7.54 3.04
C ALA A 75 -16.27 -7.58 3.38
N ASP A 76 -16.85 -6.40 3.65
CA ASP A 76 -18.29 -6.28 3.79
C ASP A 76 -18.93 -6.32 2.39
N PRO A 77 -19.73 -7.35 2.06
CA PRO A 77 -20.37 -7.44 0.74
C PRO A 77 -21.39 -6.31 0.49
N LYS A 78 -21.83 -5.62 1.55
CA LYS A 78 -22.76 -4.49 1.45
C LYS A 78 -22.07 -3.14 1.29
N ASP A 79 -20.75 -3.07 1.45
CA ASP A 79 -20.02 -1.82 1.30
C ASP A 79 -19.75 -1.53 -0.19
N PRO A 80 -20.45 -0.55 -0.80
CA PRO A 80 -20.26 -0.22 -2.21
C PRO A 80 -18.89 0.39 -2.49
N ASN A 81 -18.17 0.87 -1.46
CA ASN A 81 -16.88 1.54 -1.60
C ASN A 81 -15.69 0.58 -1.48
N GLY A 82 -15.93 -0.67 -1.07
CA GLY A 82 -14.89 -1.69 -0.93
C GLY A 82 -13.78 -1.29 0.04
N ILE A 83 -14.15 -0.65 1.16
CA ILE A 83 -13.27 -0.24 2.25
C ILE A 83 -12.58 -1.47 2.83
N ILE A 84 -11.27 -1.38 2.96
CA ILE A 84 -10.49 -2.42 3.61
C ILE A 84 -10.57 -2.21 5.12
N GLN A 85 -11.14 -3.18 5.81
CA GLN A 85 -11.21 -3.18 7.27
C GLN A 85 -10.03 -3.96 7.83
N CYS A 86 -9.30 -3.34 8.74
CA CYS A 86 -8.14 -3.93 9.39
C CYS A 86 -8.28 -3.84 10.91
N ARG A 87 -7.75 -4.85 11.60
CA ARG A 87 -7.57 -4.85 13.04
C ARG A 87 -6.08 -4.88 13.36
N ILE A 88 -5.59 -3.94 14.15
CA ILE A 88 -4.23 -4.00 14.69
C ILE A 88 -4.28 -4.29 16.19
N ARG A 89 -3.49 -5.27 16.62
CA ARG A 89 -3.35 -5.66 18.03
C ARG A 89 -1.89 -5.86 18.39
N HIS A 90 -1.54 -5.62 19.64
CA HIS A 90 -0.24 -6.01 20.18
C HIS A 90 -0.27 -7.47 20.58
N ASP A 91 0.85 -8.14 20.36
CA ASP A 91 1.10 -9.52 20.77
C ASP A 91 2.59 -9.72 21.01
N THR A 92 3.03 -10.93 21.33
CA THR A 92 4.45 -11.29 21.46
C THR A 92 4.92 -12.10 20.24
N THR A 93 6.23 -12.28 20.09
CA THR A 93 6.78 -13.20 19.07
C THR A 93 6.36 -14.66 19.23
N ALA A 94 5.78 -15.04 20.37
CA ALA A 94 5.20 -16.37 20.58
C ALA A 94 3.78 -16.52 20.01
N ALA A 95 3.19 -15.45 19.46
CA ALA A 95 1.88 -15.48 18.87
C ALA A 95 1.80 -16.44 17.68
N VAL A 96 0.67 -17.13 17.54
CA VAL A 96 0.38 -17.95 16.36
C VAL A 96 -0.31 -17.07 15.32
N TYR A 97 0.36 -16.87 14.19
CA TYR A 97 -0.18 -16.15 13.05
C TYR A 97 0.41 -16.68 11.74
N THR A 98 -0.27 -16.43 10.63
CA THR A 98 0.24 -16.72 9.29
C THR A 98 0.85 -15.47 8.69
N CYS A 99 2.15 -15.53 8.37
CA CYS A 99 2.82 -14.44 7.67
C CYS A 99 2.29 -14.33 6.24
N LEU A 100 1.83 -13.14 5.86
CA LEU A 100 1.58 -12.80 4.47
C LEU A 100 2.84 -12.14 3.89
N SER A 101 3.46 -12.80 2.91
CA SER A 101 4.53 -12.18 2.12
C SER A 101 3.91 -11.52 0.90
N TYR A 102 4.04 -10.21 0.77
CA TYR A 102 3.58 -9.46 -0.39
C TYR A 102 4.66 -8.50 -0.88
N VAL A 103 4.52 -8.07 -2.13
CA VAL A 103 5.32 -7.00 -2.71
C VAL A 103 4.40 -5.82 -2.99
N TRP A 104 4.91 -4.61 -2.82
CA TRP A 104 4.20 -3.42 -3.28
C TRP A 104 4.08 -3.49 -4.80
N GLY A 105 2.84 -3.37 -5.29
CA GLY A 105 2.58 -3.19 -6.70
C GLY A 105 2.98 -1.80 -7.18
N VAL A 106 2.86 -1.59 -8.49
CA VAL A 106 2.94 -0.23 -9.06
C VAL A 106 1.74 0.57 -8.56
N GLU A 107 1.96 1.83 -8.16
CA GLU A 107 0.86 2.72 -7.79
C GLU A 107 -0.11 2.87 -8.97
N ASP A 108 -1.38 2.58 -8.72
CA ASP A 108 -2.47 2.80 -9.67
C ASP A 108 -3.39 3.90 -9.09
N PRO A 109 -3.35 5.12 -9.64
CA PRO A 109 -4.17 6.23 -9.16
C PRO A 109 -5.67 5.95 -9.19
N LEU A 110 -6.12 5.02 -10.05
CA LEU A 110 -7.54 4.65 -10.20
C LEU A 110 -7.97 3.55 -9.22
N ARG A 111 -7.02 2.93 -8.49
CA ARG A 111 -7.29 1.82 -7.54
C ARG A 111 -6.91 2.15 -6.10
N LYS A 112 -7.01 3.43 -5.71
CA LYS A 112 -6.88 3.81 -4.30
C LYS A 112 -8.06 3.27 -3.51
N ARG A 113 -7.79 2.63 -2.38
CA ARG A 113 -8.81 2.13 -1.46
C ARG A 113 -8.62 2.77 -0.10
N MET A 114 -9.72 3.05 0.57
CA MET A 114 -9.70 3.49 1.96
C MET A 114 -9.42 2.30 2.87
N VAL A 115 -8.59 2.51 3.88
CA VAL A 115 -8.28 1.53 4.91
C VAL A 115 -8.75 2.07 6.24
N LEU A 116 -9.50 1.28 7.00
CA LEU A 116 -9.82 1.56 8.38
C LEU A 116 -9.04 0.61 9.29
N ILE A 117 -8.31 1.17 10.25
CA ILE A 117 -7.62 0.40 11.28
C ILE A 117 -8.36 0.57 12.60
N ASN A 118 -8.89 -0.51 13.15
CA ASN A 118 -9.71 -0.49 14.37
C ASN A 118 -10.87 0.53 14.26
N GLY A 119 -11.48 0.64 13.07
CA GLY A 119 -12.58 1.58 12.78
C GLY A 119 -12.17 3.04 12.56
N LYS A 120 -10.87 3.36 12.52
CA LYS A 120 -10.33 4.72 12.35
C LYS A 120 -9.62 4.87 11.00
N SER A 121 -9.62 6.07 10.43
CA SER A 121 -8.94 6.36 9.16
C SER A 121 -7.42 6.33 9.33
N PHE A 122 -6.70 5.69 8.40
CA PHE A 122 -5.22 5.62 8.40
C PHE A 122 -4.61 6.64 7.45
#